data_AF-A0A3R7I5F6-F1
#
_entry.id   AF-A0A3R7I5F6-F1
#
_cell.length_a   1.000
_cell.length_b   1.000
_cell.length_c   1.000
_cell.angle_alpha   90.00
_cell.angle_beta   90.00
_cell.angle_gamma   90.00
#
_symmetry.space_group_name_H-M   'P 1'
#
loop_
_entity.id
_entity.type
_entity.pdbx_description
1 polymer ?
#
loop_
_entity_poly.entity_id
_entity_poly.type
_entity_poly.pdbx_seq_one_letter_code
_entity_poly.pdbx_strand_id
1 'polypeptide(L)'
;MADAPELDCSYVLGERLTMSRTVASADAVITLTHGALTWALAEPSAFDWRNEAFLRACNGCFQVAGETRFAYYWLQLLKRPEPAARAALARARAVAPAALATVPATTRCDRAAMLDAVRCSTPLHLQGVLDWPAVQWDCVEWDARYGDIVLREAAAGGDPLRLRDVLPVPARARDAGHGDQHRGVPPPYTDGCLLPDEFAPLFALPGLPADAFSAAQLWSGPRRDSVVTGLHCDIASSFLAQVYGCKKVRLFAPGQSDLLYVVEAFNSHQLCCVNADKPDLTRFPRFAQATYADLILEPGDLLIVPTGWYHCTWALDDVLSVSRFMRDEVAQRLA
;
A
#
# COMPACT_ATOMS: atom_id res chain seq x y z
N MET A 1 -8.41 -46.78 -6.33
CA MET A 1 -8.34 -45.31 -6.38
C MET A 1 -6.90 -44.91 -6.62
N ALA A 2 -6.49 -44.97 -7.87
CA ALA A 2 -5.26 -44.38 -8.36
C ALA A 2 -5.50 -42.90 -8.72
N ASP A 3 -4.41 -42.16 -8.88
CA ASP A 3 -4.29 -40.86 -9.55
C ASP A 3 -4.37 -39.57 -8.72
N ALA A 4 -3.38 -39.38 -7.84
CA ALA A 4 -2.53 -38.17 -7.83
C ALA A 4 -1.30 -38.31 -6.88
N PRO A 5 -0.31 -39.16 -7.19
CA PRO A 5 0.91 -39.35 -6.38
C PRO A 5 1.96 -38.20 -6.49
N GLU A 6 1.61 -37.06 -7.08
CA GLU A 6 2.55 -35.99 -7.43
C GLU A 6 2.80 -34.96 -6.31
N LEU A 7 2.06 -35.02 -5.20
CA LEU A 7 2.04 -33.92 -4.20
C LEU A 7 2.41 -34.31 -2.75
N ASP A 8 2.90 -35.53 -2.50
CA ASP A 8 3.60 -35.88 -1.24
C ASP A 8 5.10 -35.52 -1.32
N CYS A 9 5.41 -34.31 -1.78
CA CYS A 9 6.78 -33.84 -1.96
C CYS A 9 7.07 -32.71 -0.98
N SER A 10 8.15 -32.85 -0.21
CA SER A 10 8.76 -31.75 0.53
C SER A 10 9.69 -30.98 -0.40
N TYR A 11 9.65 -29.66 -0.31
CA TYR A 11 10.58 -28.78 -1.00
C TYR A 11 11.54 -28.18 0.02
N VAL A 12 12.82 -28.44 -0.16
CA VAL A 12 13.89 -27.85 0.66
C VAL A 12 14.70 -26.93 -0.22
N LEU A 13 14.69 -25.64 0.08
CA LEU A 13 15.57 -24.67 -0.54
C LEU A 13 16.87 -24.57 0.28
N GLY A 14 17.99 -25.04 -0.28
CA GLY A 14 19.34 -24.68 0.14
C GLY A 14 20.04 -23.89 -0.98
N GLU A 15 21.28 -24.24 -1.32
CA GLU A 15 21.92 -23.74 -2.55
C GLU A 15 21.20 -24.20 -3.85
N ARG A 16 20.35 -25.23 -3.75
CA ARG A 16 19.49 -25.74 -4.82
C ARG A 16 18.09 -26.03 -4.26
N LEU A 17 17.06 -25.91 -5.11
CA LEU A 17 15.72 -26.38 -4.78
C LEU A 17 15.69 -27.90 -4.91
N THR A 18 15.54 -28.59 -3.79
CA THR A 18 15.50 -30.06 -3.73
C THR A 18 14.06 -30.51 -3.46
N MET A 19 13.55 -31.37 -4.34
CA MET A 19 12.24 -32.02 -4.17
C MET A 19 12.46 -33.45 -3.71
N SER A 20 11.92 -33.82 -2.54
CA SER A 20 12.07 -35.16 -1.97
C SER A 20 10.78 -35.67 -1.33
N ARG A 21 10.61 -37.00 -1.32
CA ARG A 21 9.54 -37.68 -0.56
C ARG A 21 9.90 -37.89 0.92
N THR A 22 11.16 -37.64 1.28
CA THR A 22 11.68 -37.65 2.65
C THR A 22 11.86 -36.23 3.16
N VAL A 23 11.55 -35.98 4.43
CA VAL A 23 11.74 -34.69 5.08
C VAL A 23 13.23 -34.53 5.42
N ALA A 24 13.95 -33.73 4.64
CA ALA A 24 15.30 -33.29 5.01
C ALA A 24 15.22 -32.06 5.92
N SER A 25 16.30 -31.76 6.66
CA SER A 25 16.39 -30.52 7.43
C SER A 25 16.34 -29.31 6.49
N ALA A 26 15.48 -28.34 6.79
CA ALA A 26 15.29 -27.13 6.00
C ALA A 26 15.37 -25.88 6.88
N ASP A 27 15.89 -24.78 6.33
CA ASP A 27 15.94 -23.49 7.03
C ASP A 27 14.54 -22.90 7.27
N ALA A 28 13.58 -23.21 6.39
CA ALA A 28 12.18 -22.85 6.54
C ALA A 28 11.27 -23.95 5.97
N VAL A 29 10.14 -24.19 6.62
CA VAL A 29 9.11 -25.15 6.19
C VAL A 29 7.77 -24.44 6.10
N ILE A 30 7.11 -24.54 4.95
CA ILE A 30 5.73 -24.10 4.73
C ILE A 30 4.85 -25.33 4.63
N THR A 31 3.90 -25.47 5.56
CA THR A 31 2.90 -26.55 5.54
C THR A 31 1.54 -25.97 5.19
N LEU A 32 0.93 -26.49 4.13
CA LEU A 32 -0.40 -26.12 3.66
C LEU A 32 -1.10 -27.35 3.08
N THR A 33 -2.44 -27.35 3.07
CA THR A 33 -3.19 -28.44 2.45
C THR A 33 -3.04 -28.41 0.93
N HIS A 34 -3.20 -29.58 0.29
CA HIS A 34 -3.30 -29.66 -1.16
C HIS A 34 -4.36 -28.69 -1.71
N GLY A 35 -5.53 -28.61 -1.06
CA GLY A 35 -6.60 -27.69 -1.42
C GLY A 35 -6.18 -26.22 -1.39
N ALA A 36 -5.41 -25.80 -0.39
CA ALA A 36 -4.88 -24.45 -0.29
C ALA A 36 -3.88 -24.12 -1.41
N LEU A 37 -3.00 -25.06 -1.77
CA LEU A 37 -2.06 -24.87 -2.88
C LEU A 37 -2.82 -24.72 -4.20
N THR A 38 -3.74 -25.65 -4.46
CA THR A 38 -4.56 -25.62 -5.68
C THR A 38 -5.36 -24.34 -5.78
N TRP A 39 -5.95 -23.89 -4.67
CA TRP A 39 -6.66 -22.61 -4.63
C TRP A 39 -5.72 -21.43 -4.88
N ALA A 40 -4.55 -21.37 -4.23
CA ALA A 40 -3.58 -20.30 -4.42
C ALA A 40 -3.08 -20.18 -5.87
N LEU A 41 -2.89 -21.32 -6.54
CA LEU A 41 -2.48 -21.39 -7.94
C LEU A 41 -3.62 -21.05 -8.91
N ALA A 42 -4.87 -21.36 -8.55
CA ALA A 42 -6.05 -21.03 -9.35
C ALA A 42 -6.47 -19.56 -9.21
N GLU A 43 -6.29 -18.98 -8.02
CA GLU A 43 -6.68 -17.62 -7.66
C GLU A 43 -5.47 -16.73 -7.29
N PRO A 44 -4.42 -16.63 -8.14
CA PRO A 44 -3.17 -15.97 -7.78
C PRO A 44 -3.31 -14.44 -7.63
N SER A 45 -4.40 -13.84 -8.15
CA SER A 45 -4.75 -12.44 -7.92
C SER A 45 -5.38 -12.20 -6.55
N ALA A 46 -6.12 -13.18 -6.02
CA ALA A 46 -6.72 -13.09 -4.69
C ALA A 46 -5.80 -13.62 -3.58
N PHE A 47 -4.71 -14.31 -3.94
CA PHE A 47 -3.83 -14.95 -2.98
C PHE A 47 -3.13 -13.95 -2.04
N ASP A 48 -3.46 -14.03 -0.74
CA ASP A 48 -2.66 -13.51 0.36
C ASP A 48 -2.72 -14.52 1.49
N TRP A 49 -1.59 -14.86 2.10
CA TRP A 49 -1.53 -15.88 3.15
C TRP A 49 -2.27 -15.48 4.44
N ARG A 50 -2.70 -14.23 4.56
CA ARG A 50 -3.56 -13.69 5.63
C ARG A 50 -5.02 -13.57 5.20
N ASN A 51 -5.34 -13.80 3.93
CA ASN A 51 -6.69 -13.68 3.40
C ASN A 51 -7.58 -14.78 3.99
N GLU A 52 -8.78 -14.43 4.45
CA GLU A 52 -9.68 -15.41 5.04
C GLU A 52 -10.11 -16.51 4.07
N ALA A 53 -10.28 -16.22 2.78
CA ALA A 53 -10.62 -17.25 1.79
C ALA A 53 -9.48 -18.25 1.63
N PHE A 54 -8.22 -17.79 1.64
CA PHE A 54 -7.07 -18.67 1.68
C PHE A 54 -7.04 -19.51 2.97
N LEU A 55 -7.21 -18.88 4.13
CA LEU A 55 -7.22 -19.56 5.43
C LEU A 55 -8.36 -20.59 5.54
N ARG A 56 -9.53 -20.29 4.95
CA ARG A 56 -10.64 -21.24 4.79
C ARG A 56 -10.25 -22.40 3.87
N ALA A 57 -9.63 -22.12 2.71
CA ALA A 57 -9.12 -23.15 1.80
C ALA A 57 -8.03 -24.04 2.43
N CYS A 58 -7.33 -23.51 3.44
CA CYS A 58 -6.38 -24.27 4.26
C CYS A 58 -7.05 -25.27 5.22
N ASN A 59 -8.37 -25.26 5.41
CA ASN A 59 -9.05 -26.08 6.43
C ASN A 59 -8.39 -25.98 7.82
N GLY A 60 -7.89 -24.79 8.17
CA GLY A 60 -7.16 -24.55 9.42
C GLY A 60 -5.69 -25.03 9.45
N CYS A 61 -5.19 -25.63 8.36
CA CYS A 61 -3.82 -26.12 8.24
C CYS A 61 -2.97 -25.17 7.38
N PHE A 62 -2.43 -24.14 8.01
CA PHE A 62 -1.35 -23.31 7.47
C PHE A 62 -0.32 -23.09 8.57
N GLN A 63 0.91 -23.54 8.34
CA GLN A 63 2.00 -23.41 9.31
C GLN A 63 3.29 -22.98 8.63
N VAL A 64 4.04 -22.13 9.32
CA VAL A 64 5.40 -21.76 8.96
C VAL A 64 6.29 -22.12 10.14
N ALA A 65 7.36 -22.86 9.88
CA ALA A 65 8.40 -23.19 10.85
C ALA A 65 9.78 -22.80 10.31
N GLY A 66 10.73 -22.49 11.21
CA GLY A 66 12.06 -22.02 10.82
C GLY A 66 12.09 -20.53 10.48
N GLU A 67 12.88 -20.16 9.48
CA GLU A 67 13.13 -18.76 9.12
C GLU A 67 11.99 -18.16 8.29
N THR A 68 11.10 -17.47 8.99
CA THR A 68 9.86 -16.89 8.45
C THR A 68 10.07 -15.98 7.24
N ARG A 69 11.21 -15.27 7.15
CA ARG A 69 11.52 -14.40 6.01
C ARG A 69 11.60 -15.18 4.70
N PHE A 70 12.23 -16.35 4.70
CA PHE A 70 12.28 -17.21 3.52
C PHE A 70 10.91 -17.78 3.17
N ALA A 71 10.15 -18.23 4.17
CA ALA A 71 8.81 -18.75 3.96
C ALA A 71 7.89 -17.72 3.29
N TYR A 72 7.87 -16.48 3.79
CA TYR A 72 7.05 -15.42 3.21
C TYR A 72 7.52 -14.98 1.83
N TYR A 73 8.82 -15.00 1.55
CA TYR A 73 9.33 -14.77 0.20
C TYR A 73 8.77 -15.79 -0.79
N TRP A 74 8.76 -17.08 -0.45
CA TRP A 74 8.21 -18.13 -1.31
C TRP A 74 6.71 -18.00 -1.51
N LEU A 75 5.94 -17.70 -0.46
CA LEU A 75 4.51 -17.45 -0.59
C LEU A 75 4.23 -16.24 -1.50
N GLN A 76 5.03 -15.18 -1.41
CA GLN A 76 4.91 -14.03 -2.31
C GLN A 76 5.01 -14.46 -3.79
N LEU A 77 5.82 -15.47 -4.12
CA LEU A 77 5.98 -15.98 -5.49
C LEU A 77 4.72 -16.65 -6.07
N LEU A 78 3.69 -16.91 -5.27
CA LEU A 78 2.39 -17.42 -5.73
C LEU A 78 1.47 -16.31 -6.28
N LYS A 79 1.77 -15.04 -5.99
CA LYS A 79 0.92 -13.91 -6.38
C LYS A 79 1.10 -13.55 -7.85
N ARG A 80 0.00 -13.30 -8.56
CA ARG A 80 0.02 -12.73 -9.92
C ARG A 80 -1.04 -11.64 -10.04
N PRO A 81 -0.75 -10.51 -10.70
CA PRO A 81 -1.76 -9.49 -10.95
C PRO A 81 -2.79 -10.01 -11.96
N GLU A 82 -4.01 -9.48 -11.91
CA GLU A 82 -5.03 -9.78 -12.93
C GLU A 82 -4.57 -9.36 -14.33
N PRO A 83 -5.10 -10.00 -15.40
CA PRO A 83 -4.81 -9.59 -16.77
C PRO A 83 -5.09 -8.10 -17.05
N ALA A 84 -6.18 -7.57 -16.49
CA ALA A 84 -6.55 -6.16 -16.60
C ALA A 84 -5.49 -5.24 -15.96
N ALA A 85 -5.04 -5.57 -14.74
CA ALA A 85 -3.95 -4.86 -14.07
C ALA A 85 -2.65 -4.88 -14.88
N ARG A 86 -2.28 -6.01 -15.49
CA ARG A 86 -1.10 -6.08 -16.38
C ARG A 86 -1.25 -5.19 -17.60
N ALA A 87 -2.43 -5.17 -18.22
CA ALA A 87 -2.71 -4.31 -19.36
C ALA A 87 -2.63 -2.82 -18.96
N ALA A 88 -3.17 -2.44 -17.81
CA ALA A 88 -3.07 -1.09 -17.27
C ALA A 88 -1.62 -0.66 -17.01
N LEU A 89 -0.80 -1.52 -16.40
CA LEU A 89 0.63 -1.27 -16.19
C LEU A 89 1.40 -1.13 -17.51
N ALA A 90 1.10 -1.97 -18.51
CA ALA A 90 1.70 -1.88 -19.83
C ALA A 90 1.31 -0.58 -20.54
N ARG A 91 0.03 -0.18 -20.47
CA ARG A 91 -0.47 1.10 -20.99
C ARG A 91 0.24 2.27 -20.33
N ALA A 92 0.32 2.29 -19.00
CA ALA A 92 1.02 3.32 -18.25
C ALA A 92 2.48 3.46 -18.70
N ARG A 93 3.23 2.35 -18.83
CA ARG A 93 4.60 2.37 -19.33
C ARG A 93 4.73 2.91 -20.76
N ALA A 94 3.73 2.70 -21.61
CA ALA A 94 3.76 3.16 -22.99
C ALA A 94 3.51 4.67 -23.14
N VAL A 95 2.75 5.29 -22.23
CA VAL A 95 2.32 6.69 -22.34
C VAL A 95 2.98 7.62 -21.32
N ALA A 96 3.52 7.09 -20.24
CA ALA A 96 4.16 7.89 -19.21
C ALA A 96 5.45 8.56 -19.72
N PRO A 97 5.78 9.76 -19.23
CA PRO A 97 7.09 10.34 -19.46
C PRO A 97 8.21 9.46 -18.89
N ALA A 98 9.39 9.46 -19.53
CA ALA A 98 10.53 8.67 -19.09
C ALA A 98 11.05 9.07 -17.68
N ALA A 99 10.91 10.36 -17.34
CA ALA A 99 11.25 10.93 -16.04
C ALA A 99 10.45 12.21 -15.80
N LEU A 100 10.40 12.67 -14.55
CA LEU A 100 9.90 13.99 -14.18
C LEU A 100 10.98 14.73 -13.39
N ALA A 101 11.21 15.99 -13.75
CA ALA A 101 12.00 16.90 -12.92
C ALA A 101 11.17 17.39 -11.72
N THR A 102 9.89 17.68 -11.96
CA THR A 102 8.92 18.13 -10.96
C THR A 102 7.55 17.54 -11.28
N VAL A 103 6.69 17.41 -10.27
CA VAL A 103 5.29 17.04 -10.49
C VAL A 103 4.49 18.27 -10.93
N PRO A 104 3.74 18.21 -12.04
CA PRO A 104 2.81 19.28 -12.42
C PRO A 104 1.84 19.61 -11.28
N ALA A 105 1.68 20.90 -11.00
CA ALA A 105 0.83 21.37 -9.92
C ALA A 105 -0.19 22.41 -10.41
N THR A 106 -1.36 22.44 -9.77
CA THR A 106 -2.43 23.40 -10.06
C THR A 106 -3.24 23.68 -8.80
N THR A 107 -3.74 24.90 -8.63
CA THR A 107 -4.69 25.25 -7.57
C THR A 107 -6.15 25.14 -8.03
N ARG A 108 -6.39 24.68 -9.26
CA ARG A 108 -7.72 24.51 -9.84
C ARG A 108 -8.15 23.06 -9.79
N CYS A 109 -9.30 22.80 -9.19
CA CYS A 109 -9.96 21.51 -9.27
C CYS A 109 -10.72 21.37 -10.59
N ASP A 110 -10.10 20.72 -11.58
CA ASP A 110 -10.71 20.45 -12.87
C ASP A 110 -10.84 18.94 -13.11
N ARG A 111 -12.07 18.48 -13.32
CA ARG A 111 -12.37 17.08 -13.61
C ARG A 111 -11.62 16.59 -14.85
N ALA A 112 -11.53 17.40 -15.90
CA ALA A 112 -10.85 17.01 -17.13
C ALA A 112 -9.36 16.79 -16.87
N ALA A 113 -8.69 17.74 -16.23
CA ALA A 113 -7.29 17.61 -15.82
C ALA A 113 -7.03 16.37 -14.94
N MET A 114 -7.92 16.05 -13.99
CA MET A 114 -7.78 14.85 -13.14
C MET A 114 -7.88 13.55 -13.94
N LEU A 115 -8.80 13.47 -14.90
CA LEU A 115 -8.94 12.30 -15.77
C LEU A 115 -7.78 12.19 -16.76
N ASP A 116 -7.31 13.31 -17.29
CA ASP A 116 -6.16 13.37 -18.19
C ASP A 116 -4.86 12.97 -17.48
N ALA A 117 -4.68 13.34 -16.20
CA ALA A 117 -3.56 12.87 -15.38
C ALA A 117 -3.48 11.33 -15.36
N VAL A 118 -4.61 10.66 -15.19
CA VAL A 118 -4.69 9.19 -15.22
C VAL A 118 -4.50 8.62 -16.63
N ARG A 119 -5.16 9.20 -17.64
CA ARG A 119 -5.10 8.70 -19.03
C ARG A 119 -3.74 8.89 -19.67
N CYS A 120 -3.10 10.02 -19.44
CA CYS A 120 -1.77 10.34 -19.95
C CYS A 120 -0.65 9.86 -19.02
N SER A 121 -0.98 9.13 -17.94
CA SER A 121 -0.04 8.62 -16.93
C SER A 121 0.95 9.71 -16.46
N THR A 122 0.41 10.87 -16.12
CA THR A 122 1.16 12.02 -15.61
C THR A 122 0.63 12.38 -14.21
N PRO A 123 1.45 12.24 -13.15
CA PRO A 123 1.09 12.67 -11.81
C PRO A 123 0.65 14.12 -11.78
N LEU A 124 -0.34 14.43 -10.93
CA LEU A 124 -0.89 15.77 -10.80
C LEU A 124 -1.09 16.11 -9.33
N HIS A 125 -0.50 17.22 -8.89
CA HIS A 125 -0.68 17.79 -7.56
C HIS A 125 -1.72 18.92 -7.62
N LEU A 126 -2.89 18.69 -7.04
CA LEU A 126 -3.90 19.72 -6.88
C LEU A 126 -3.74 20.35 -5.48
N GLN A 127 -3.31 21.60 -5.45
CA GLN A 127 -2.91 22.32 -4.25
C GLN A 127 -4.10 23.05 -3.62
N GLY A 128 -4.41 22.72 -2.36
CA GLY A 128 -5.45 23.38 -1.57
C GLY A 128 -6.86 23.31 -2.18
N VAL A 129 -7.17 22.25 -2.93
CA VAL A 129 -8.44 22.13 -3.66
C VAL A 129 -9.55 21.46 -2.87
N LEU A 130 -9.22 20.79 -1.75
CA LEU A 130 -10.18 20.05 -0.95
C LEU A 130 -10.75 20.94 0.16
N ASP A 131 -12.00 21.37 -0.01
CA ASP A 131 -12.77 22.13 0.99
C ASP A 131 -13.56 21.20 1.93
N TRP A 132 -12.93 20.09 2.34
CA TRP A 132 -13.56 19.15 3.25
C TRP A 132 -13.55 19.71 4.68
N PRO A 133 -14.66 19.66 5.44
CA PRO A 133 -14.67 20.09 6.84
C PRO A 133 -13.57 19.42 7.68
N ALA A 134 -13.30 18.15 7.36
CA ALA A 134 -12.25 17.33 7.93
C ALA A 134 -10.84 17.92 7.90
N VAL A 135 -10.54 18.76 6.91
CA VAL A 135 -9.23 19.43 6.76
C VAL A 135 -9.06 20.58 7.77
N GLN A 136 -10.17 21.12 8.29
CA GLN A 136 -10.16 22.25 9.23
C GLN A 136 -10.11 21.82 10.70
N TRP A 137 -10.35 20.53 10.98
CA TRP A 137 -10.37 20.02 12.34
C TRP A 137 -8.96 19.78 12.86
N ASP A 138 -8.72 20.21 14.09
CA ASP A 138 -7.52 19.81 14.81
C ASP A 138 -7.67 18.41 15.42
N CYS A 139 -6.59 17.89 15.99
CA CYS A 139 -6.57 16.59 16.65
C CYS A 139 -7.58 16.43 17.80
N VAL A 140 -7.89 17.50 18.54
CA VAL A 140 -8.83 17.47 19.66
C VAL A 140 -10.25 17.35 19.13
N GLU A 141 -10.56 18.11 18.08
CA GLU A 141 -11.85 18.03 17.41
C GLU A 141 -12.06 16.66 16.73
N TRP A 142 -11.02 16.11 16.10
CA TRP A 142 -11.05 14.75 15.53
C TRP A 142 -11.36 13.69 16.59
N ASP A 143 -10.67 13.72 17.75
CA ASP A 143 -10.90 12.77 18.84
C ASP A 143 -12.31 12.93 19.43
N ALA A 144 -12.75 14.17 19.67
CA ALA A 144 -14.07 14.45 20.22
C ALA A 144 -15.22 13.98 19.30
N ARG A 145 -15.05 14.07 17.97
CA ARG A 145 -16.07 13.65 17.00
C ARG A 145 -16.05 12.15 16.74
N TYR A 146 -14.86 11.57 16.59
CA TYR A 146 -14.69 10.26 15.96
C TYR A 146 -13.65 9.36 16.63
N GLY A 147 -13.07 9.79 17.76
CA GLY A 147 -11.97 9.08 18.41
C GLY A 147 -12.29 7.64 18.81
N ASP A 148 -13.55 7.34 19.14
CA ASP A 148 -14.00 6.00 19.55
C ASP A 148 -14.23 5.04 18.36
N ILE A 149 -14.19 5.52 17.11
CA ILE A 149 -14.39 4.67 15.94
C ILE A 149 -13.29 3.63 15.83
N VAL A 150 -13.70 2.37 15.67
CA VAL A 150 -12.80 1.22 15.51
C VAL A 150 -12.34 1.15 14.06
N LEU A 151 -11.02 1.27 13.85
CA LEU A 151 -10.38 1.15 12.54
C LEU A 151 -9.99 -0.30 12.24
N ARG A 152 -9.63 -1.07 13.28
CA ARG A 152 -9.27 -2.48 13.16
C ARG A 152 -9.65 -3.21 14.43
N GLU A 153 -10.37 -4.31 14.27
CA GLU A 153 -10.67 -5.21 15.37
C GLU A 153 -9.40 -5.85 15.93
N ALA A 154 -9.42 -6.14 17.23
CA ALA A 154 -8.32 -6.84 17.87
C ALA A 154 -8.29 -8.32 17.47
N ALA A 155 -7.10 -8.91 17.48
CA ALA A 155 -6.99 -10.36 17.63
C ALA A 155 -7.53 -10.77 19.02
N ALA A 156 -7.98 -12.02 19.16
CA ALA A 156 -8.62 -12.50 20.40
C ALA A 156 -7.80 -12.15 21.66
N GLY A 157 -8.39 -11.31 22.53
CA GLY A 157 -7.81 -10.88 23.80
C GLY A 157 -7.05 -9.54 23.82
N GLY A 158 -7.00 -8.81 22.70
CA GLY A 158 -6.43 -7.46 22.62
C GLY A 158 -7.48 -6.34 22.57
N ASP A 159 -7.00 -5.09 22.63
CA ASP A 159 -7.83 -3.89 22.40
C ASP A 159 -7.92 -3.55 20.91
N PRO A 160 -9.09 -3.11 20.41
CA PRO A 160 -9.24 -2.69 19.02
C PRO A 160 -8.44 -1.41 18.77
N LEU A 161 -7.92 -1.26 17.55
CA LEU A 161 -7.28 -0.02 17.12
C LEU A 161 -8.37 1.01 16.82
N ARG A 162 -8.43 2.09 17.60
CA ARG A 162 -9.38 3.18 17.40
C ARG A 162 -8.72 4.35 16.68
N LEU A 163 -9.55 5.25 16.15
CA LEU A 163 -9.05 6.45 15.49
C LEU A 163 -8.16 7.27 16.43
N ARG A 164 -8.55 7.45 17.69
CA ARG A 164 -7.74 8.20 18.69
C ARG A 164 -6.34 7.64 18.96
N ASP A 165 -6.10 6.39 18.59
CA ASP A 165 -4.78 5.75 18.76
C ASP A 165 -3.81 6.11 17.64
N VAL A 166 -4.33 6.61 16.52
CA VAL A 166 -3.56 6.98 15.33
C VAL A 166 -3.74 8.45 14.94
N LEU A 167 -4.58 9.20 15.66
CA LEU A 167 -4.72 10.64 15.46
C LEU A 167 -3.39 11.35 15.78
N PRO A 168 -3.09 12.43 15.05
CA PRO A 168 -2.02 13.37 15.42
C PRO A 168 -2.18 13.79 16.89
N VAL A 169 -1.10 13.77 17.67
CA VAL A 169 -1.15 14.23 19.07
C VAL A 169 -0.49 15.61 19.12
N PRO A 170 -1.12 16.63 19.74
CA PRO A 170 -0.53 17.95 19.77
C PRO A 170 0.80 17.89 20.54
N ALA A 171 1.84 18.52 19.98
CA ALA A 171 3.23 18.42 20.48
C ALA A 171 3.35 18.72 21.99
N ARG A 172 2.52 19.63 22.52
CA ARG A 172 2.48 19.98 23.95
C ARG A 172 2.09 18.82 24.88
N ALA A 173 1.30 17.85 24.40
CA ALA A 173 0.95 16.66 25.18
C ALA A 173 2.08 15.61 25.19
N ARG A 174 3.03 15.68 24.24
CA ARG A 174 4.22 14.80 24.20
C ARG A 174 5.24 15.18 25.28
N ASP A 175 5.39 16.47 25.55
CA ASP A 175 6.35 17.01 26.53
C ASP A 175 5.80 17.07 27.96
N ALA A 176 4.47 17.04 28.14
CA ALA A 176 3.83 17.26 29.43
C ALA A 176 3.86 16.07 30.41
N GLY A 177 4.48 14.95 30.07
CA GLY A 177 4.61 13.79 30.98
C GLY A 177 3.30 13.35 31.62
N HIS A 178 2.15 13.66 31.01
CA HIS A 178 0.84 13.22 31.49
C HIS A 178 0.73 11.76 31.14
N GLY A 179 1.09 10.94 32.13
CA GLY A 179 1.10 9.50 32.05
C GLY A 179 -0.27 8.96 31.69
N ASP A 180 -0.44 8.63 30.41
CA ASP A 180 -1.16 7.42 30.07
C ASP A 180 -0.16 6.27 30.19
N GLN A 181 -0.33 5.46 31.24
CA GLN A 181 0.55 4.33 31.55
C GLN A 181 0.50 3.23 30.47
N HIS A 182 -0.33 3.38 29.43
CA HIS A 182 -0.44 2.47 28.28
C HIS A 182 0.37 2.85 27.03
N ARG A 183 0.98 4.05 26.93
CA ARG A 183 1.66 4.51 25.69
C ARG A 183 3.20 4.50 25.75
N GLY A 184 3.78 3.35 26.11
CA GLY A 184 5.23 3.10 25.97
C GLY A 184 5.68 2.79 24.53
N VAL A 185 4.75 2.67 23.59
CA VAL A 185 4.98 2.35 22.18
C VAL A 185 4.55 3.54 21.32
N PRO A 186 5.37 4.01 20.35
CA PRO A 186 4.96 5.04 19.42
C PRO A 186 3.64 4.65 18.72
N PRO A 187 2.71 5.60 18.49
CA PRO A 187 1.46 5.28 17.84
C PRO A 187 1.70 4.59 16.48
N PRO A 188 0.94 3.53 16.17
CA PRO A 188 1.15 2.77 14.95
C PRO A 188 0.85 3.63 13.72
N TYR A 189 1.46 3.26 12.58
CA TYR A 189 1.00 3.75 11.29
C TYR A 189 -0.12 2.82 10.82
N THR A 190 -1.20 3.36 10.26
CA THR A 190 -2.38 2.53 9.89
C THR A 190 -2.14 1.59 8.71
N ASP A 191 -1.08 1.83 7.92
CA ASP A 191 -0.72 1.07 6.72
C ASP A 191 -1.87 0.94 5.71
N GLY A 192 -2.66 2.02 5.54
CA GLY A 192 -3.74 2.06 4.56
C GLY A 192 -4.95 1.20 4.94
N CYS A 193 -5.29 1.14 6.24
CA CYS A 193 -6.48 0.42 6.68
C CYS A 193 -7.74 0.98 6.01
N LEU A 194 -8.76 0.14 5.83
CA LEU A 194 -10.04 0.60 5.29
C LEU A 194 -10.61 1.71 6.18
N LEU A 195 -11.09 2.75 5.52
CA LEU A 195 -11.83 3.81 6.18
C LEU A 195 -13.27 3.31 6.41
N PRO A 196 -13.80 3.38 7.64
CA PRO A 196 -15.20 3.06 7.91
C PRO A 196 -16.17 3.79 6.98
N ASP A 197 -17.20 3.09 6.50
CA ASP A 197 -18.15 3.62 5.50
C ASP A 197 -18.87 4.89 5.97
N GLU A 198 -19.06 5.05 7.28
CA GLU A 198 -19.64 6.24 7.90
C GLU A 198 -18.84 7.53 7.60
N PHE A 199 -17.55 7.42 7.31
CA PHE A 199 -16.71 8.56 6.92
C PHE A 199 -16.73 8.86 5.43
N ALA A 200 -17.25 7.97 4.58
CA ALA A 200 -17.22 8.16 3.14
C ALA A 200 -17.80 9.51 2.66
N PRO A 201 -18.89 10.05 3.25
CA PRO A 201 -19.40 11.37 2.89
C PRO A 201 -18.45 12.54 3.18
N LEU A 202 -17.56 12.41 4.18
CA LEU A 202 -16.59 13.46 4.54
C LEU A 202 -15.49 13.63 3.49
N PHE A 203 -15.26 12.61 2.67
CA PHE A 203 -14.11 12.51 1.77
C PHE A 203 -14.53 12.27 0.32
N ALA A 204 -15.64 12.89 -0.09
CA ALA A 204 -16.10 12.86 -1.47
C ALA A 204 -15.17 13.70 -2.36
N LEU A 205 -14.57 13.05 -3.36
CA LEU A 205 -13.68 13.73 -4.30
C LEU A 205 -14.47 14.66 -5.24
N PRO A 206 -14.06 15.92 -5.42
CA PRO A 206 -14.78 16.89 -6.23
C PRO A 206 -14.85 16.48 -7.70
N GLY A 207 -16.03 16.63 -8.32
CA GLY A 207 -16.21 16.45 -9.77
C GLY A 207 -16.12 15.01 -10.29
N LEU A 208 -15.91 14.01 -9.44
CA LEU A 208 -15.85 12.59 -9.82
C LEU A 208 -16.91 11.78 -9.09
N PRO A 209 -17.59 10.83 -9.74
CA PRO A 209 -18.67 10.08 -9.11
C PRO A 209 -18.09 9.08 -8.10
N ALA A 210 -18.79 8.85 -6.99
CA ALA A 210 -18.29 8.05 -5.87
C ALA A 210 -18.01 6.58 -6.25
N ASP A 211 -18.75 6.04 -7.22
CA ASP A 211 -18.62 4.68 -7.77
C ASP A 211 -17.42 4.52 -8.72
N ALA A 212 -16.71 5.62 -9.03
CA ALA A 212 -15.46 5.55 -9.78
C ALA A 212 -14.29 4.98 -9.00
N PHE A 213 -14.45 4.82 -7.68
CA PHE A 213 -13.36 4.53 -6.76
C PHE A 213 -13.62 3.27 -5.92
N SER A 214 -12.53 2.68 -5.44
CA SER A 214 -12.54 1.70 -4.35
C SER A 214 -13.08 2.31 -3.05
N ALA A 215 -13.31 1.46 -2.05
CA ALA A 215 -13.38 1.89 -0.65
C ALA A 215 -12.16 2.76 -0.32
N ALA A 216 -12.37 3.77 0.53
CA ALA A 216 -11.32 4.67 0.96
C ALA A 216 -10.38 3.98 1.95
N GLN A 217 -9.13 4.41 1.97
CA GLN A 217 -8.11 3.95 2.90
C GLN A 217 -7.59 5.11 3.73
N LEU A 218 -7.38 4.87 5.03
CA LEU A 218 -6.85 5.82 5.98
C LEU A 218 -5.36 5.58 6.19
N TRP A 219 -4.57 6.64 6.09
CA TRP A 219 -3.12 6.66 6.27
C TRP A 219 -2.78 7.64 7.39
N SER A 220 -2.73 7.15 8.63
CA SER A 220 -2.53 7.97 9.82
C SER A 220 -1.41 7.45 10.69
N GLY A 221 -0.68 8.35 11.34
CA GLY A 221 0.33 8.02 12.33
C GLY A 221 1.38 9.12 12.52
N PRO A 222 2.40 8.87 13.35
CA PRO A 222 3.32 9.91 13.79
C PRO A 222 4.35 10.27 12.72
N ARG A 223 4.96 11.46 12.88
CA ARG A 223 6.20 11.85 12.19
C ARG A 223 7.25 10.75 12.27
N ARG A 224 7.95 10.49 11.16
CA ARG A 224 9.10 9.56 11.12
C ARG A 224 10.26 10.16 10.34
N ASP A 225 11.48 9.89 10.79
CA ASP A 225 12.71 10.29 10.09
C ASP A 225 13.08 9.32 8.94
N SER A 226 12.27 8.29 8.71
CA SER A 226 12.39 7.34 7.59
C SER A 226 11.08 7.26 6.82
N VAL A 227 11.09 6.60 5.66
CA VAL A 227 9.85 6.30 4.92
C VAL A 227 8.80 5.63 5.82
N VAL A 228 7.56 6.09 5.72
CA VAL A 228 6.38 5.45 6.35
C VAL A 228 5.71 4.44 5.41
N THR A 229 5.84 4.65 4.11
CA THR A 229 5.44 3.68 3.09
C THR A 229 6.62 3.46 2.14
N GLY A 230 7.10 2.21 2.11
CA GLY A 230 8.24 1.82 1.27
C GLY A 230 7.96 1.96 -0.22
N LEU A 231 9.01 1.87 -1.04
CA LEU A 231 8.89 2.03 -2.49
C LEU A 231 8.06 0.89 -3.11
N HIS A 232 6.97 1.25 -3.75
CA HIS A 232 6.03 0.33 -4.39
C HIS A 232 5.31 0.99 -5.56
N CYS A 233 4.54 0.21 -6.32
CA CYS A 233 3.68 0.67 -7.41
C CYS A 233 2.30 0.03 -7.27
N ASP A 234 1.26 0.85 -7.31
CA ASP A 234 -0.12 0.37 -7.30
C ASP A 234 -0.58 -0.03 -8.71
N ILE A 235 -1.53 -0.97 -8.77
CA ILE A 235 -2.15 -1.44 -10.03
C ILE A 235 -3.36 -0.60 -10.44
N ALA A 236 -3.75 0.37 -9.61
CA ALA A 236 -4.82 1.33 -9.83
C ALA A 236 -4.32 2.74 -9.51
N SER A 237 -4.97 3.77 -10.04
CA SER A 237 -4.54 5.15 -9.84
C SER A 237 -4.98 5.63 -8.47
N SER A 238 -4.02 6.07 -7.66
CA SER A 238 -4.25 6.55 -6.29
C SER A 238 -4.60 8.03 -6.30
N PHE A 239 -5.68 8.38 -5.60
CA PHE A 239 -6.10 9.75 -5.31
C PHE A 239 -5.84 9.96 -3.83
N LEU A 240 -4.65 10.46 -3.49
CA LEU A 240 -4.16 10.64 -2.13
C LEU A 240 -4.43 12.07 -1.67
N ALA A 241 -5.43 12.22 -0.81
CA ALA A 241 -5.78 13.48 -0.18
C ALA A 241 -5.09 13.64 1.18
N GLN A 242 -4.48 14.80 1.41
CA GLN A 242 -3.85 15.12 2.68
C GLN A 242 -4.83 15.91 3.56
N VAL A 243 -5.10 15.40 4.76
CA VAL A 243 -6.11 15.96 5.67
C VAL A 243 -5.47 16.69 6.84
N TYR A 244 -4.41 16.12 7.42
CA TYR A 244 -3.67 16.72 8.53
C TYR A 244 -2.16 16.50 8.38
N GLY A 245 -1.36 17.51 8.75
CA GLY A 245 0.09 17.49 8.70
C GLY A 245 0.68 17.40 7.29
N CYS A 246 2.00 17.40 7.17
CA CYS A 246 2.68 17.35 5.88
C CYS A 246 3.18 15.94 5.54
N LYS A 247 2.94 15.51 4.30
CA LYS A 247 3.46 14.24 3.75
C LYS A 247 4.37 14.50 2.56
N LYS A 248 5.61 14.05 2.64
CA LYS A 248 6.49 14.02 1.46
C LYS A 248 6.18 12.79 0.63
N VAL A 249 6.09 12.95 -0.68
CA VAL A 249 5.95 11.86 -1.64
C VAL A 249 7.10 11.94 -2.64
N ARG A 250 7.70 10.79 -2.94
CA ARG A 250 8.70 10.64 -4.01
C ARG A 250 8.14 9.74 -5.08
N LEU A 251 8.24 10.15 -6.35
CA LEU A 251 7.68 9.49 -7.51
C LEU A 251 8.76 9.13 -8.52
N PHE A 252 8.71 7.91 -9.05
CA PHE A 252 9.55 7.42 -10.13
C PHE A 252 8.67 6.94 -11.30
N ALA A 253 9.10 7.24 -12.52
CA ALA A 253 8.33 6.92 -13.72
C ALA A 253 8.20 5.40 -13.93
N PRO A 254 7.10 4.92 -14.55
CA PRO A 254 6.87 3.49 -14.78
C PRO A 254 7.97 2.78 -15.57
N GLY A 255 8.66 3.50 -16.46
CA GLY A 255 9.76 2.98 -17.28
C GLY A 255 11.05 2.70 -16.52
N GLN A 256 11.15 3.08 -15.24
CA GLN A 256 12.36 2.90 -14.43
C GLN A 256 12.39 1.58 -13.65
N SER A 257 11.45 0.66 -13.87
CA SER A 257 11.29 -0.59 -13.09
C SER A 257 12.60 -1.35 -12.86
N ASP A 258 13.45 -1.42 -13.88
CA ASP A 258 14.71 -2.16 -13.81
C ASP A 258 15.78 -1.51 -12.91
N LEU A 259 15.64 -0.21 -12.65
CA LEU A 259 16.50 0.56 -11.73
C LEU A 259 16.01 0.43 -10.28
N LEU A 260 14.75 0.04 -10.08
CA LEU A 260 14.08 -0.01 -8.78
C LEU A 260 14.05 -1.41 -8.15
N TYR A 261 14.58 -2.43 -8.85
CA TYR A 261 14.63 -3.81 -8.34
C TYR A 261 13.25 -4.31 -7.90
N VAL A 262 12.28 -4.21 -8.81
CA VAL A 262 10.89 -4.57 -8.58
C VAL A 262 10.73 -6.08 -8.33
N VAL A 263 9.78 -6.43 -7.46
CA VAL A 263 9.37 -7.82 -7.24
C VAL A 263 8.30 -8.17 -8.27
N GLU A 264 8.59 -9.13 -9.15
CA GLU A 264 7.66 -9.51 -10.23
C GLU A 264 6.41 -10.24 -9.72
N ALA A 265 6.51 -10.90 -8.57
CA ALA A 265 5.38 -11.59 -7.95
C ALA A 265 4.60 -10.63 -7.05
N PHE A 266 3.43 -10.21 -7.51
CA PHE A 266 2.51 -9.32 -6.80
C PHE A 266 1.07 -9.57 -7.25
N ASN A 267 0.09 -9.03 -6.53
CA ASN A 267 -1.31 -9.12 -6.91
C ASN A 267 -2.09 -7.81 -6.75
N SER A 268 -1.84 -7.04 -5.68
CA SER A 268 -2.48 -5.74 -5.42
C SER A 268 -1.56 -4.54 -5.66
N HIS A 269 -0.30 -4.66 -5.27
CA HIS A 269 0.73 -3.64 -5.47
C HIS A 269 2.09 -4.32 -5.65
N GLN A 270 2.93 -3.75 -6.51
CA GLN A 270 4.26 -4.23 -6.81
C GLN A 270 5.29 -3.60 -5.87
N LEU A 271 5.97 -4.42 -5.07
CA LEU A 271 7.02 -3.98 -4.16
C LEU A 271 8.36 -3.77 -4.88
N CYS A 272 9.21 -2.93 -4.31
CA CYS A 272 10.61 -2.79 -4.71
C CYS A 272 11.54 -3.32 -3.61
N CYS A 273 12.65 -3.97 -4.00
CA CYS A 273 13.63 -4.48 -3.04
C CYS A 273 14.49 -3.36 -2.43
N VAL A 274 14.64 -2.25 -3.16
CA VAL A 274 15.47 -1.12 -2.75
C VAL A 274 14.73 -0.21 -1.78
N ASN A 275 15.43 0.24 -0.75
CA ASN A 275 14.97 1.31 0.12
C ASN A 275 15.37 2.67 -0.48
N ALA A 276 14.39 3.47 -0.91
CA ALA A 276 14.64 4.77 -1.54
C ALA A 276 15.15 5.86 -0.57
N ASP A 277 15.02 5.65 0.74
CA ASP A 277 15.52 6.54 1.79
C ASP A 277 17.02 6.34 2.04
N LYS A 278 17.41 5.06 2.18
CA LYS A 278 18.79 4.64 2.45
C LYS A 278 19.15 3.47 1.52
N PRO A 279 19.43 3.74 0.24
CA PRO A 279 19.68 2.69 -0.73
C PRO A 279 21.03 2.01 -0.46
N ASP A 280 21.02 0.68 -0.37
CA ASP A 280 22.23 -0.14 -0.42
C ASP A 280 22.71 -0.24 -1.87
N LEU A 281 23.58 0.68 -2.29
CA LEU A 281 24.10 0.73 -3.66
C LEU A 281 25.12 -0.38 -3.95
N THR A 282 25.62 -1.09 -2.95
CA THR A 282 26.44 -2.29 -3.16
C THR A 282 25.56 -3.43 -3.66
N ARG A 283 24.38 -3.61 -3.06
CA ARG A 283 23.41 -4.63 -3.46
C ARG A 283 22.55 -4.20 -4.66
N PHE A 284 22.24 -2.91 -4.76
CA PHE A 284 21.33 -2.33 -5.76
C PHE A 284 22.00 -1.23 -6.62
N PRO A 285 23.12 -1.51 -7.30
CA PRO A 285 23.93 -0.49 -7.97
C PRO A 285 23.18 0.30 -9.07
N ARG A 286 22.20 -0.30 -9.75
CA ARG A 286 21.42 0.38 -10.81
C ARG A 286 20.53 1.49 -10.27
N PHE A 287 20.19 1.46 -8.97
CA PHE A 287 19.36 2.49 -8.35
C PHE A 287 20.02 3.88 -8.38
N ALA A 288 21.35 3.94 -8.45
CA ALA A 288 22.07 5.20 -8.60
C ALA A 288 21.73 5.96 -9.89
N GLN A 289 21.13 5.29 -10.88
CA GLN A 289 20.69 5.88 -12.15
C GLN A 289 19.21 6.30 -12.12
N ALA A 290 18.47 5.95 -11.06
CA ALA A 290 17.05 6.27 -10.95
C ALA A 290 16.86 7.77 -10.73
N THR A 291 15.89 8.35 -11.43
CA THR A 291 15.49 9.75 -11.30
C THR A 291 14.10 9.83 -10.71
N TYR A 292 13.85 10.84 -9.88
CA TYR A 292 12.59 10.99 -9.18
C TYR A 292 12.18 12.45 -9.09
N ALA A 293 10.87 12.65 -8.87
CA ALA A 293 10.32 13.92 -8.46
C ALA A 293 9.83 13.81 -7.00
N ASP A 294 10.22 14.77 -6.17
CA ASP A 294 9.70 14.93 -4.82
C ASP A 294 8.61 16.02 -4.81
N LEU A 295 7.61 15.85 -3.95
CA LEU A 295 6.67 16.90 -3.57
C LEU A 295 6.26 16.76 -2.10
N ILE A 296 5.68 17.82 -1.55
CA ILE A 296 5.09 17.85 -0.22
C ILE A 296 3.60 18.09 -0.40
N LEU A 297 2.79 17.26 0.25
CA LEU A 297 1.36 17.46 0.40
C LEU A 297 1.07 18.15 1.71
N GLU A 298 0.31 19.23 1.65
CA GLU A 298 -0.21 19.99 2.78
C GLU A 298 -1.71 19.71 2.97
N PRO A 299 -2.30 19.99 4.16
CA PRO A 299 -3.73 19.84 4.38
C PRO A 299 -4.57 20.54 3.30
N GLY A 300 -5.49 19.81 2.66
CA GLY A 300 -6.31 20.29 1.55
C GLY A 300 -5.78 19.94 0.17
N ASP A 301 -4.58 19.37 0.07
CA ASP A 301 -4.01 18.90 -1.19
C ASP A 301 -4.57 17.54 -1.62
N LEU A 302 -4.62 17.33 -2.94
CA LEU A 302 -4.88 16.07 -3.58
C LEU A 302 -3.75 15.72 -4.55
N LEU A 303 -3.15 14.55 -4.39
CA LEU A 303 -2.19 13.99 -5.34
C LEU A 303 -2.83 12.84 -6.12
N ILE A 304 -2.80 12.96 -7.43
CA ILE A 304 -3.10 11.86 -8.34
C ILE A 304 -1.79 11.16 -8.69
N VAL A 305 -1.67 9.90 -8.29
CA VAL A 305 -0.61 8.99 -8.70
C VAL A 305 -1.19 7.99 -9.68
N PRO A 306 -0.96 8.15 -10.99
CA PRO A 306 -1.50 7.23 -11.99
C PRO A 306 -0.96 5.81 -11.79
N THR A 307 -1.74 4.82 -12.22
CA THR A 307 -1.33 3.41 -12.28
C THR A 307 0.07 3.30 -12.90
N GLY A 308 0.93 2.46 -12.32
CA GLY A 308 2.29 2.22 -12.83
C GLY A 308 3.37 3.13 -12.25
N TRP A 309 3.02 4.20 -11.55
CA TRP A 309 4.00 5.09 -10.92
C TRP A 309 4.51 4.51 -9.61
N TYR A 310 5.83 4.35 -9.52
CA TYR A 310 6.48 3.88 -8.30
C TYR A 310 6.60 5.04 -7.32
N HIS A 311 6.28 4.82 -6.05
CA HIS A 311 6.32 5.86 -5.05
C HIS A 311 6.61 5.36 -3.63
N CYS A 312 7.12 6.26 -2.81
CA CYS A 312 7.30 6.09 -1.38
C CYS A 312 6.98 7.40 -0.65
N THR A 313 6.72 7.33 0.65
CA THR A 313 6.24 8.49 1.41
C THR A 313 6.94 8.62 2.76
N TRP A 314 7.04 9.87 3.23
CA TRP A 314 7.50 10.22 4.58
C TRP A 314 6.43 11.06 5.26
N ALA A 315 6.20 10.81 6.55
CA ALA A 315 5.41 11.66 7.41
C ALA A 315 6.33 12.74 8.01
N LEU A 316 6.25 13.97 7.49
CA LEU A 316 7.08 15.09 7.96
C LEU A 316 6.57 15.66 9.29
N ASP A 317 5.27 15.51 9.51
CA ASP A 317 4.56 15.72 10.76
C ASP A 317 3.85 14.43 11.19
N ASP A 318 3.09 14.48 12.27
CA ASP A 318 1.97 13.56 12.41
C ASP A 318 0.99 13.79 11.27
N VAL A 319 0.58 12.72 10.60
CA VAL A 319 -0.21 12.83 9.36
C VAL A 319 -1.53 12.10 9.48
N LEU A 320 -2.53 12.64 8.77
CA LEU A 320 -3.75 11.94 8.39
C LEU A 320 -3.96 12.18 6.90
N SER A 321 -4.03 11.11 6.12
CA SER A 321 -4.36 11.17 4.69
C SER A 321 -5.42 10.13 4.36
N VAL A 322 -6.21 10.41 3.33
CA VAL A 322 -7.20 9.48 2.79
C VAL A 322 -6.84 9.19 1.34
N SER A 323 -6.76 7.92 0.96
CA SER A 323 -6.62 7.55 -0.45
C SER A 323 -7.85 6.80 -0.97
N ARG A 324 -8.09 6.95 -2.27
CA ARG A 324 -9.06 6.18 -3.03
C ARG A 324 -8.43 5.73 -4.34
N PHE A 325 -8.77 4.54 -4.82
CA PHE A 325 -8.18 4.00 -6.04
C PHE A 325 -9.19 3.99 -7.18
N MET A 326 -8.81 4.56 -8.33
CA MET A 326 -9.55 4.48 -9.58
C MET A 326 -8.90 3.43 -10.49
N ARG A 327 -9.69 2.45 -10.93
CA ARG A 327 -9.21 1.46 -11.91
C ARG A 327 -9.05 2.10 -13.28
N ASP A 328 -8.13 1.55 -14.07
CA ASP A 328 -7.80 2.07 -15.40
C ASP A 328 -9.01 2.12 -16.33
N GLU A 329 -9.83 1.07 -16.32
CA GLU A 329 -11.02 0.97 -17.18
C GLU A 329 -12.08 2.02 -16.83
N VAL A 330 -12.15 2.41 -15.55
CA VAL A 330 -13.05 3.47 -15.10
C VAL A 330 -12.59 4.81 -15.64
N ALA A 331 -11.28 5.09 -15.58
CA ALA A 331 -10.72 6.32 -16.12
C ALA A 331 -10.93 6.43 -17.64
N GLN A 332 -10.79 5.32 -18.38
CA GLN A 332 -11.07 5.29 -19.83
C GLN A 332 -12.53 5.56 -20.17
N ARG A 333 -13.47 5.14 -19.30
CA ARG A 333 -14.92 5.34 -19.51
C ARG A 333 -15.41 6.74 -19.13
N LEU A 334 -14.76 7.39 -18.16
CA LEU A 334 -15.21 8.68 -17.62
C LEU A 334 -14.70 9.90 -18.41
N ALA A 335 -13.73 9.70 -19.30
CA ALA A 335 -13.16 10.72 -20.16
C ALA A 335 -13.91 10.88 -21.49
#